data_AF-A0A8T7LQA6-F1
#
_entry.id   AF-A0A8T7LQA6-F1
#
_cell.length_a   1.000
_cell.length_b   1.000
_cell.length_c   1.000
_cell.angle_alpha   90.00
_cell.angle_beta   90.00
_cell.angle_gamma   90.00
#
_symmetry.space_group_name_H-M   'P 1'
#
loop_
_entity.id
_entity.type
_entity.pdbx_description
1 polymer ?
#
loop_
_entity_poly.entity_id
_entity_poly.type
_entity_poly.pdbx_seq_one_letter_code
_entity_poly.pdbx_strand_id
1 'polypeptide(L)'
;MPKRKWMTSIVWFAALTAIGSAFYLYLPNTSRLVSFRGWIRNPASHPDWKLSAGSRCGSAPFLFPTDGFVGFLWGDSFRPGHIHQGIDIFAGTDVGVTPVIAAYPGYLTRLPDWKSSVIVRVPDDPLQPGTQI
;
A
#
# COMPACT_ATOMS: atom_id res chain seq x y z
N MET A 1 32.90 -34.95 -22.53
CA MET A 1 32.80 -34.50 -21.12
C MET A 1 32.55 -32.99 -20.91
N PRO A 2 33.11 -32.02 -21.66
CA PRO A 2 32.92 -30.59 -21.35
C PRO A 2 31.50 -30.06 -21.65
N LYS A 3 30.83 -30.58 -22.70
CA LYS A 3 29.45 -30.20 -23.04
C LYS A 3 28.44 -30.48 -21.93
N ARG A 4 28.58 -31.62 -21.23
CA ARG A 4 27.69 -31.98 -20.10
C ARG A 4 27.91 -31.04 -18.91
N LYS A 5 29.16 -30.68 -18.60
CA LYS A 5 29.48 -29.72 -17.54
C LYS A 5 28.96 -28.32 -17.85
N TRP A 6 29.09 -27.87 -19.10
CA TRP A 6 28.55 -26.59 -19.57
C TRP A 6 27.02 -26.54 -19.47
N MET A 7 26.35 -27.59 -19.93
CA MET A 7 24.89 -27.66 -19.88
C MET A 7 24.38 -27.67 -18.43
N THR A 8 25.05 -28.39 -17.52
CA THR A 8 24.70 -28.33 -16.09
C THR A 8 24.91 -26.94 -15.49
N SER A 9 25.98 -26.23 -15.84
CA SER A 9 26.21 -24.86 -15.32
C SER A 9 25.15 -23.87 -15.79
N ILE A 10 24.71 -23.96 -17.05
CA ILE A 10 23.63 -23.10 -17.59
C ILE A 10 22.32 -23.35 -16.85
N VAL A 11 21.96 -24.63 -16.64
CA VAL A 11 20.74 -24.99 -15.90
C VAL A 11 20.78 -24.48 -14.47
N TRP A 12 21.93 -24.64 -13.78
CA TRP A 12 22.10 -24.12 -12.41
C TRP A 12 21.97 -22.60 -12.36
N PHE A 13 22.61 -21.89 -13.28
CA PHE A 13 22.51 -20.43 -13.34
C PHE A 13 21.07 -19.97 -13.62
N ALA A 14 20.37 -20.62 -14.56
CA ALA A 14 18.97 -20.33 -14.85
C ALA A 14 18.06 -20.60 -13.64
N ALA A 15 18.27 -21.71 -12.92
CA ALA A 15 17.52 -22.05 -11.72
C ALA A 15 17.77 -21.03 -10.60
N LEU A 16 19.03 -20.65 -10.35
CA LEU A 16 19.37 -19.63 -9.36
C LEU A 16 18.77 -18.26 -9.70
N THR A 17 18.80 -17.89 -10.99
CA THR A 17 18.18 -16.65 -11.46
C THR A 17 16.67 -16.69 -11.25
N ALA A 18 16.00 -17.78 -11.64
CA ALA A 18 14.56 -17.93 -11.45
C ALA A 18 14.16 -17.88 -9.96
N ILE A 19 14.91 -18.56 -9.09
CA ILE A 19 14.68 -18.52 -7.63
C ILE A 19 14.91 -17.12 -7.08
N GLY A 20 16.00 -16.46 -7.48
CA GLY A 20 16.32 -15.10 -7.05
C GLY A 20 15.27 -14.08 -7.49
N SER A 21 14.81 -14.15 -8.75
CA SER A 21 13.73 -13.32 -9.26
C SER A 21 12.41 -13.59 -8.55
N ALA A 22 12.06 -14.86 -8.31
CA ALA A 22 10.87 -15.20 -7.55
C ALA A 22 10.94 -14.66 -6.10
N PHE A 23 12.08 -14.79 -5.43
CA PHE A 23 12.30 -14.25 -4.10
C PHE A 23 12.12 -12.72 -4.09
N TYR A 24 12.73 -12.02 -5.05
CA TYR A 24 12.61 -10.57 -5.17
C TYR A 24 11.18 -10.09 -5.46
N LEU A 25 10.44 -10.82 -6.31
CA LEU A 25 9.11 -10.42 -6.76
C LEU A 25 7.99 -10.79 -5.78
N TYR A 26 8.16 -11.85 -4.98
CA TYR A 26 7.06 -12.42 -4.18
C TYR A 26 7.25 -12.31 -2.67
N LEU A 27 8.35 -11.73 -2.18
CA LEU A 27 8.53 -11.57 -0.75
C LEU A 27 7.70 -10.41 -0.19
N PRO A 28 6.93 -10.65 0.88
CA PRO A 28 6.25 -9.58 1.59
C PRO A 28 7.25 -8.65 2.27
N ASN A 29 6.89 -7.38 2.39
CA ASN A 29 7.67 -6.40 3.13
C ASN A 29 7.65 -6.73 4.64
N THR A 30 8.67 -7.43 5.11
CA THR A 30 8.73 -7.98 6.47
C THR A 30 8.81 -6.91 7.54
N SER A 31 9.54 -5.83 7.32
CA SER A 31 9.64 -4.71 8.26
C SER A 31 8.28 -4.04 8.47
N ARG A 32 7.54 -3.82 7.37
CA ARG A 32 6.18 -3.28 7.40
C ARG A 32 5.21 -4.18 8.18
N LEU A 33 5.28 -5.49 7.98
CA LEU A 33 4.48 -6.46 8.75
C LEU A 33 4.80 -6.42 10.25
N VAL A 34 6.06 -6.22 10.62
CA VAL A 34 6.47 -6.08 12.03
C VAL A 34 5.90 -4.80 12.63
N SER A 35 6.04 -3.66 11.96
CA SER A 35 5.47 -2.38 12.42
C SER A 35 3.95 -2.44 12.54
N PHE A 36 3.26 -3.01 11.54
CA PHE A 36 1.81 -3.22 11.58
C PHE A 36 1.37 -4.05 12.80
N ARG A 37 2.05 -5.17 13.07
CA ARG A 37 1.75 -6.00 14.25
C ARG A 37 2.03 -5.26 15.56
N GLY A 38 3.08 -4.43 15.60
CA GLY A 38 3.36 -3.56 16.74
C GLY A 38 2.22 -2.58 16.98
N TRP A 39 1.80 -1.87 15.93
CA TRP A 39 0.71 -0.91 15.99
C TRP A 39 -0.61 -1.54 16.44
N ILE A 40 -1.08 -2.62 15.80
CA ILE A 40 -2.37 -3.24 16.11
C ILE A 40 -2.45 -3.76 17.55
N ARG A 41 -1.32 -4.20 18.12
CA ARG A 41 -1.29 -4.68 19.52
C ARG A 41 -1.34 -3.54 20.52
N ASN A 42 -0.63 -2.45 20.25
CA ASN A 42 -0.56 -1.31 21.14
C ASN A 42 -0.21 -0.03 20.36
N PRO A 43 -1.21 0.69 19.82
CA PRO A 43 -0.97 1.94 19.11
C PRO A 43 -0.32 3.01 20.00
N ALA A 44 -0.66 3.01 21.30
CA ALA A 44 -0.19 3.99 22.26
C ALA A 44 1.32 3.90 22.54
N SER A 45 1.98 2.77 22.23
CA SER A 45 3.43 2.65 22.40
C SER A 45 4.24 3.24 21.25
N HIS A 46 3.61 3.68 20.16
CA HIS A 46 4.29 4.24 18.99
C HIS A 46 3.60 5.51 18.46
N PRO A 47 3.39 6.54 19.31
CA PRO A 47 2.62 7.73 18.91
C PRO A 47 3.26 8.51 17.75
N ASP A 48 4.58 8.39 17.58
CA ASP A 48 5.37 8.98 16.51
C ASP A 48 5.11 8.36 15.13
N TRP A 49 4.52 7.16 15.06
CA TRP A 49 4.15 6.52 13.80
C TRP A 49 2.78 7.00 13.28
N LYS A 50 2.03 7.74 14.09
CA LYS A 50 0.68 8.19 13.77
C LYS A 50 0.73 9.40 12.83
N LEU A 51 0.07 9.27 11.69
CA LEU A 51 -0.28 10.42 10.85
C LEU A 51 -1.48 11.16 11.43
N SER A 52 -1.50 12.47 11.19
CA SER A 52 -2.63 13.34 11.53
C SER A 52 -3.50 13.57 10.30
N ALA A 53 -4.82 13.49 10.44
CA ALA A 53 -5.78 13.85 9.40
C ALA A 53 -5.54 15.28 8.91
N GLY A 54 -5.64 15.50 7.60
CA GLY A 54 -5.41 16.80 6.97
C GLY A 54 -3.93 17.18 6.83
N SER A 55 -2.99 16.41 7.39
CA SER A 55 -1.57 16.57 7.09
C SER A 55 -1.25 16.18 5.65
N ARG A 56 -0.09 16.63 5.16
CA ARG A 56 0.37 16.42 3.78
C ARG A 56 1.81 15.93 3.79
N CYS A 57 2.12 15.00 2.88
CA CYS A 57 3.49 14.54 2.66
C CYS A 57 4.19 15.46 1.65
N GLY A 58 5.09 16.33 2.12
CA GLY A 58 5.84 17.25 1.27
C GLY A 58 4.91 18.09 0.36
N SER A 59 5.16 18.04 -0.95
CA SER A 59 4.36 18.73 -1.97
C SER A 59 3.25 17.88 -2.59
N ALA A 60 2.95 16.69 -2.05
CA ALA A 60 1.89 15.84 -2.58
C ALA A 60 0.55 16.59 -2.63
N PRO A 61 -0.24 16.47 -3.70
CA PRO A 61 -1.48 17.24 -3.83
C PRO A 61 -2.56 16.78 -2.83
N PHE A 62 -2.54 15.51 -2.43
CA PHE A 62 -3.51 14.86 -1.56
C PHE A 62 -3.15 15.01 -0.08
N LEU A 63 -4.17 15.17 0.76
CA LEU A 63 -4.06 15.11 2.22
C LEU A 63 -4.19 13.66 2.70
N PHE A 64 -3.63 13.36 3.88
CA PHE A 64 -4.02 12.15 4.59
C PHE A 64 -5.45 12.29 5.12
N PRO A 65 -6.38 11.38 4.77
CA PRO A 65 -7.80 11.56 5.01
C PRO A 65 -8.22 11.22 6.45
N THR A 66 -7.35 10.61 7.24
CA THR A 66 -7.68 10.19 8.61
C THR A 66 -6.43 10.10 9.47
N ASP A 67 -6.66 10.06 10.77
CA ASP A 67 -5.66 9.79 11.78
C ASP A 67 -5.28 8.31 11.76
N GLY A 68 -3.99 7.99 11.89
CA GLY A 68 -3.57 6.60 12.08
C GLY A 68 -2.22 6.25 11.50
N PHE A 69 -1.88 4.97 11.59
CA PHE A 69 -0.64 4.41 11.07
C PHE A 69 -0.82 3.86 9.66
N VAL A 70 0.10 4.18 8.74
CA VAL A 70 0.10 3.61 7.39
C VAL A 70 0.67 2.19 7.42
N GLY A 71 -0.22 1.22 7.50
CA GLY A 71 0.16 -0.19 7.55
C GLY A 71 0.62 -0.70 6.19
N PHE A 72 -0.12 -0.42 5.12
CA PHE A 72 0.14 -0.98 3.80
C PHE A 72 0.07 0.07 2.70
N LEU A 73 0.90 -0.10 1.68
CA LEU A 73 1.03 0.82 0.55
C LEU A 73 0.62 0.15 -0.77
N TRP A 74 0.52 0.98 -1.81
CA TRP A 74 0.36 0.51 -3.17
C TRP A 74 1.54 -0.39 -3.54
N GLY A 75 1.28 -1.50 -4.21
CA GLY A 75 2.31 -2.43 -4.65
C GLY A 75 2.71 -3.48 -3.60
N ASP A 76 2.33 -3.30 -2.33
CA ASP A 76 2.57 -4.33 -1.32
C ASP A 76 1.84 -5.63 -1.68
N SER A 77 2.47 -6.77 -1.40
CA SER A 77 1.89 -8.10 -1.62
C SER A 77 2.01 -8.96 -0.36
N PHE A 78 0.89 -9.57 0.04
CA PHE A 78 0.81 -10.47 1.20
C PHE A 78 0.49 -11.91 0.80
N ARG A 79 0.21 -12.13 -0.49
CA ARG A 79 -0.08 -13.43 -1.09
C ARG A 79 0.41 -13.37 -2.55
N PRO A 80 1.11 -14.39 -3.06
CA PRO A 80 1.57 -14.41 -4.44
C PRO A 80 0.43 -14.12 -5.43
N GLY A 81 0.66 -13.21 -6.36
CA GLY A 81 -0.33 -12.80 -7.38
C GLY A 81 -1.33 -11.73 -6.93
N HIS A 82 -1.30 -11.27 -5.67
CA HIS A 82 -2.15 -10.20 -5.19
C HIS A 82 -1.33 -8.96 -4.86
N ILE A 83 -1.58 -7.87 -5.59
CA ILE A 83 -0.93 -6.59 -5.43
C ILE A 83 -1.94 -5.61 -4.86
N HIS A 84 -1.58 -4.96 -3.75
CA HIS A 84 -2.43 -3.98 -3.08
C HIS A 84 -2.57 -2.71 -3.93
N GLN A 85 -3.80 -2.25 -4.12
CA GLN A 85 -4.15 -1.11 -4.97
C GLN A 85 -4.54 0.14 -4.19
N GLY A 86 -3.96 0.34 -3.01
CA GLY A 86 -4.31 1.48 -2.16
C GLY A 86 -3.35 1.70 -1.01
N ILE A 87 -3.78 2.51 -0.05
CA ILE A 87 -3.07 2.76 1.20
C ILE A 87 -4.01 2.40 2.33
N ASP A 88 -3.56 1.55 3.25
CA ASP A 88 -4.31 1.19 4.44
C ASP A 88 -3.81 2.00 5.64
N ILE A 89 -4.72 2.79 6.22
CA ILE A 89 -4.47 3.60 7.41
C ILE A 89 -5.24 2.98 8.59
N PHE A 90 -4.53 2.59 9.63
CA PHE A 90 -5.09 1.95 10.83
C PHE A 90 -5.18 2.98 11.96
N ALA A 91 -6.38 3.41 12.30
CA ALA A 91 -6.59 4.49 13.25
C ALA A 91 -6.17 4.19 14.70
N GLY A 92 -6.22 2.91 15.11
CA GLY A 92 -5.93 2.50 16.48
C GLY A 92 -7.06 2.77 17.48
N THR A 93 -8.24 3.18 17.00
CA THR A 93 -9.49 3.28 17.79
C THR A 93 -10.52 2.27 17.30
N ASP A 94 -11.66 2.17 18.00
CA ASP A 94 -12.79 1.33 17.60
C ASP A 94 -13.45 1.75 16.27
N VAL A 95 -14.24 0.84 15.71
CA VAL A 95 -14.99 1.05 14.46
C VAL A 95 -15.99 2.19 14.62
N GLY A 96 -16.01 3.12 13.65
CA GLY A 96 -16.96 4.23 13.61
C GLY A 96 -16.57 5.44 14.47
N VAL A 97 -15.38 5.42 15.10
CA VAL A 97 -14.91 6.51 15.96
C VAL A 97 -14.07 7.52 15.18
N THR A 98 -13.11 7.07 14.37
CA THR A 98 -12.16 7.97 13.70
C THR A 98 -12.81 8.69 12.53
N PRO A 99 -12.74 10.03 12.48
CA PRO A 99 -13.23 10.79 11.33
C PRO A 99 -12.42 10.48 10.06
N VAL A 100 -13.11 10.50 8.92
CA VAL A 100 -12.49 10.44 7.60
C VAL A 100 -12.91 11.69 6.83
N ILE A 101 -11.94 12.46 6.36
CA ILE A 101 -12.12 13.66 5.56
C ILE A 101 -11.73 13.40 4.10
N ALA A 102 -12.21 14.25 3.18
CA ALA A 102 -11.80 14.17 1.79
C ALA A 102 -10.30 14.50 1.65
N ALA A 103 -9.56 13.65 0.94
CA ALA A 103 -8.13 13.87 0.67
C ALA A 103 -7.87 15.02 -0.33
N TYR A 104 -8.88 15.39 -1.12
CA TYR A 104 -8.80 16.42 -2.16
C TYR A 104 -10.20 16.98 -2.49
N PRO A 105 -10.32 18.24 -2.97
CA PRO A 105 -11.58 18.77 -3.46
C PRO A 105 -12.17 17.97 -4.64
N GLY A 106 -13.47 17.71 -4.61
CA GLY A 106 -14.17 16.96 -5.64
C GLY A 106 -15.64 16.78 -5.30
N TYR A 107 -16.32 15.87 -6.00
CA TYR A 107 -17.72 15.52 -5.72
C TYR A 107 -17.89 14.04 -5.40
N LEU A 108 -18.83 13.73 -4.52
CA LEU A 108 -19.06 12.37 -4.06
C LEU A 108 -19.90 11.57 -5.06
N THR A 109 -19.42 10.38 -5.37
CA THR A 109 -20.15 9.32 -6.06
C THR A 109 -19.97 8.01 -5.30
N ARG A 110 -20.69 6.97 -5.72
CA ARG A 110 -20.52 5.62 -5.17
C ARG A 110 -20.93 4.58 -6.20
N LEU A 111 -20.42 3.37 -6.06
CA LEU A 111 -20.96 2.21 -6.76
C LEU A 111 -22.15 1.63 -5.97
N PRO A 112 -23.21 1.13 -6.64
CA PRO A 112 -24.43 0.70 -5.96
C PRO A 112 -24.25 -0.41 -4.93
N ASP A 113 -23.28 -1.30 -5.15
CA ASP A 113 -22.98 -2.50 -4.38
C ASP A 113 -21.93 -2.27 -3.27
N TRP A 114 -21.26 -1.12 -3.27
CA TRP A 114 -20.23 -0.80 -2.29
C TRP A 114 -20.84 -0.45 -0.92
N LYS A 115 -20.27 -1.01 0.14
CA LYS A 115 -20.70 -0.78 1.53
C LYS A 115 -19.70 0.10 2.26
N SER A 116 -20.19 1.16 2.91
CA SER A 116 -19.35 2.09 3.69
C SER A 116 -18.14 2.61 2.90
N SER A 117 -18.34 2.89 1.61
CA SER A 117 -17.31 3.40 0.71
C SER A 117 -17.88 4.52 -0.14
N VAL A 118 -17.04 5.50 -0.41
CA VAL A 118 -17.37 6.66 -1.25
C VAL A 118 -16.23 6.88 -2.24
N ILE A 119 -16.57 7.45 -3.38
CA ILE A 119 -15.60 7.83 -4.42
C ILE A 119 -15.66 9.35 -4.51
N VAL A 120 -14.54 10.03 -4.25
CA VAL A 120 -14.38 11.46 -4.55
C VAL A 120 -13.89 11.56 -5.99
N ARG A 121 -14.71 12.11 -6.87
CA ARG A 121 -14.34 12.39 -8.26
C ARG A 121 -13.69 13.76 -8.36
N VAL A 122 -12.51 13.80 -8.97
CA VAL A 122 -11.74 15.04 -9.18
C VAL A 122 -11.81 15.38 -10.67
N PRO A 123 -12.47 16.49 -11.06
CA PRO A 123 -12.66 16.84 -12.48
C PRO A 123 -11.37 17.09 -13.26
N ASP A 124 -10.33 17.56 -12.56
CA ASP A 124 -9.03 17.89 -13.13
C ASP A 124 -7.93 17.30 -12.23
N ASP A 125 -7.33 16.20 -12.67
CA ASP A 125 -6.31 15.47 -11.90
C ASP A 125 -5.06 16.35 -11.69
N PRO A 126 -4.66 16.63 -10.43
CA PRO A 126 -3.46 17.41 -10.15
C PRO A 126 -2.15 16.77 -10.63
N LEU A 127 -2.17 15.48 -10.98
CA LEU A 127 -1.03 14.75 -11.54
C LEU A 127 -1.08 14.66 -13.07
N GLN A 128 -2.27 14.78 -13.67
CA GLN A 128 -2.51 14.72 -15.12
C GLN A 128 -3.61 15.71 -15.55
N PRO A 129 -3.28 17.01 -15.70
CA PRO A 129 -4.25 18.04 -16.03
C PRO A 129 -5.05 17.75 -17.31
N GLY A 130 -6.33 18.11 -17.31
CA GLY A 130 -7.28 17.85 -18.38
C GLY A 130 -7.98 16.49 -18.31
N THR A 131 -7.71 15.70 -17.27
CA THR A 131 -8.31 14.37 -17.05
C THR A 131 -9.05 14.29 -15.73
N GLN A 132 -10.08 13.43 -15.65
CA GLN A 132 -10.78 13.13 -14.41
C GLN A 132 -10.31 11.81 -13.81
N ILE A 133 -10.22 11.78 -12.48
CA ILE A 133 -10.04 10.58 -11.65
C ILE A 133 -11.27 10.35 -10.74
#